data_AF-A0A8J3JEX6-F1
#
_entry.id   AF-A0A8J3JEX6-F1
#
_cell.length_a   1.000
_cell.length_b   1.000
_cell.length_c   1.000
_cell.angle_alpha   90.00
_cell.angle_beta   90.00
_cell.angle_gamma   90.00
#
_symmetry.space_group_name_H-M   'P 1'
#
loop_
_entity.id
_entity.type
_entity.pdbx_description
1 polymer ?
#
loop_
_entity_poly.entity_id
_entity_poly.type
_entity_poly.pdbx_seq_one_letter_code
_entity_poly.pdbx_strand_id
1 'polypeptide(L)'
;MSGPGVVVEVIVLSEQAGVLYYRDLRTPVAGGAHPDDVARQLAGLSPCTEGGLLHSTSWRVAEGTVVLTYAALPDLRPRDTRPVQLDAASTGAHPLTPSPLSVDLDAVAAHACRHLALLAVTDGTVAAAARQLPRLWEPIGKLSPGPAGALGAVGA
;
A
#
# COMPACT_ATOMS: atom_id res chain seq x y z
N MET A 1 -19.38 1.73 25.73
CA MET A 1 -18.23 0.92 25.27
C MET A 1 -17.52 1.73 24.20
N SER A 2 -16.28 2.17 24.44
CA SER A 2 -15.48 2.75 23.36
C SER A 2 -15.24 1.66 22.31
N GLY A 3 -15.47 1.96 21.04
CA GLY A 3 -15.17 1.04 19.95
C GLY A 3 -13.69 0.64 19.93
N PRO A 4 -13.32 -0.42 19.19
CA PRO A 4 -11.92 -0.79 19.04
C PRO A 4 -11.11 0.42 18.53
N GLY A 5 -9.91 0.60 19.07
CA GLY A 5 -9.01 1.65 18.58
C GLY A 5 -8.68 1.44 17.11
N VAL A 6 -8.47 2.53 16.37
CA VAL A 6 -8.05 2.49 14.97
C VAL A 6 -6.60 2.92 14.87
N VAL A 7 -5.81 2.17 14.11
CA VAL A 7 -4.42 2.49 13.76
C VAL A 7 -4.36 2.65 12.26
N VAL A 8 -3.68 3.69 11.80
CA VAL A 8 -3.31 3.84 10.40
C VAL A 8 -1.90 3.30 10.22
N GLU A 9 -1.74 2.41 9.23
CA GLU A 9 -0.47 1.93 8.71
C GLU A 9 -0.30 2.47 7.29
N VAL A 10 0.87 3.03 6.98
CA VAL A 10 1.18 3.53 5.64
C VAL A 10 2.42 2.84 5.13
N ILE A 11 2.28 2.14 4.01
CA ILE A 11 3.37 1.63 3.20
C ILE A 11 3.79 2.76 2.25
N VAL A 12 4.91 3.41 2.54
CA VAL A 12 5.42 4.50 1.72
C VAL A 12 6.42 3.95 0.72
N LEU A 13 6.13 4.12 -0.58
CA LEU A 13 6.88 3.54 -1.68
C LEU A 13 7.92 4.52 -2.23
N SER A 14 9.10 4.00 -2.53
CA SER A 14 10.16 4.70 -3.25
C SER A 14 10.72 3.81 -4.35
N GLU A 15 11.47 4.41 -5.24
CA GLU A 15 12.22 3.70 -6.27
C GLU A 15 13.71 4.05 -6.15
N GLN A 16 14.56 3.03 -6.29
CA GLN A 16 16.01 3.18 -6.37
C GLN A 16 16.57 2.21 -7.41
N ALA A 17 17.20 2.74 -8.46
CA ALA A 17 17.85 1.98 -9.53
C ALA A 17 16.96 0.91 -10.20
N GLY A 18 15.70 1.27 -10.48
CA GLY A 18 14.69 0.42 -11.12
C GLY A 18 14.00 -0.57 -10.17
N VAL A 19 14.31 -0.51 -8.87
CA VAL A 19 13.76 -1.42 -7.85
C VAL A 19 12.84 -0.63 -6.91
N LEU A 20 11.69 -1.21 -6.60
CA LEU A 20 10.76 -0.65 -5.62
C LEU A 20 11.22 -0.97 -4.20
N TYR A 21 11.19 0.04 -3.36
CA TYR A 21 11.46 -0.05 -1.93
C TYR A 21 10.28 0.50 -1.15
N TYR A 22 10.14 0.06 0.09
CA TYR A 22 9.14 0.58 0.99
C TYR A 22 9.66 0.67 2.42
N ARG A 23 8.97 1.49 3.20
CA ARG A 23 8.99 1.45 4.67
C ARG A 23 7.56 1.60 5.18
N ASP A 24 7.29 1.04 6.34
CA ASP A 24 5.99 1.18 7.00
C ASP A 24 6.04 2.24 8.10
N LEU A 25 4.96 3.02 8.19
CA LEU A 25 4.73 4.00 9.24
C LEU A 25 3.42 3.66 9.93
N ARG A 26 3.34 3.83 11.25
CA ARG A 26 2.12 3.56 12.00
C ARG A 26 1.81 4.66 13.00
N THR A 27 0.54 5.00 13.13
CA THR A 27 0.07 5.90 14.19
C THR A 27 -1.36 5.57 14.59
N PRO A 28 -1.72 5.66 15.89
CA PRO A 28 -3.12 5.61 16.31
C PRO A 28 -3.92 6.79 15.73
N VAL A 29 -5.19 6.53 15.42
CA VAL A 29 -6.17 7.57 15.09
C VAL A 29 -6.79 8.07 16.39
N ALA A 30 -6.51 9.33 16.74
CA ALA A 30 -7.02 9.96 17.95
C ALA A 30 -8.10 11.01 17.63
N GLY A 31 -8.97 11.29 18.61
CA GLY A 31 -9.87 12.45 18.58
C GLY A 31 -10.90 12.46 17.44
N GLY A 32 -11.24 11.31 16.86
CA GLY A 32 -12.19 11.22 15.75
C GLY A 32 -11.64 11.73 14.41
N ALA A 33 -10.32 11.90 14.27
CA ALA A 33 -9.70 12.27 13.01
C ALA A 33 -10.04 11.26 11.90
N HIS A 34 -10.18 11.76 10.66
CA HIS A 34 -10.43 10.89 9.52
C HIS A 34 -9.15 10.10 9.17
N PRO A 35 -9.23 8.77 8.99
CA PRO A 35 -8.05 7.95 8.68
C PRO A 35 -7.25 8.42 7.47
N ASP A 36 -7.92 8.92 6.41
CA ASP A 36 -7.24 9.43 5.22
C ASP A 36 -6.36 10.66 5.51
N ASP A 37 -6.81 11.56 6.38
CA ASP A 37 -6.02 12.73 6.78
C ASP A 37 -4.80 12.31 7.60
N VAL A 38 -5.00 11.36 8.52
CA VAL A 38 -3.92 10.78 9.32
C VAL A 38 -2.90 10.09 8.42
N ALA A 39 -3.34 9.28 7.45
CA ALA A 39 -2.48 8.58 6.52
C ALA A 39 -1.70 9.55 5.62
N ARG A 40 -2.37 10.57 5.07
CA ARG A 40 -1.73 11.62 4.26
C ARG A 40 -0.67 12.38 5.04
N GLN A 41 -1.00 12.80 6.28
CA GLN A 41 -0.07 13.49 7.15
C GLN A 41 1.13 12.61 7.53
N LEU A 42 0.87 11.35 7.88
CA LEU A 42 1.91 10.39 8.25
C LEU A 42 2.88 10.10 7.09
N ALA A 43 2.36 10.03 5.86
CA ALA A 43 3.17 9.91 4.65
C ALA A 43 3.95 11.19 4.29
N GLY A 44 3.63 12.33 4.92
CA GLY A 44 4.19 13.63 4.59
C GLY A 44 3.67 14.20 3.26
N LEU A 45 2.56 13.68 2.74
CA LEU A 45 1.99 14.10 1.46
C LEU A 45 1.09 15.33 1.61
N SER A 46 1.05 16.15 0.57
CA SER A 46 0.17 17.31 0.46
C SER A 46 -0.45 17.37 -0.94
N PRO A 47 -1.51 18.15 -1.17
CA PRO A 47 -2.04 18.38 -2.52
C PRO A 47 -1.01 18.98 -3.50
N CYS A 48 0.06 19.58 -2.99
CA CYS A 48 1.16 20.14 -3.78
C CYS A 48 2.29 19.13 -4.04
N THR A 49 2.20 17.91 -3.50
CA THR A 49 3.21 16.88 -3.75
C THR A 49 3.06 16.35 -5.17
N GLU A 50 4.07 16.58 -6.00
CA GLU A 50 4.10 16.13 -7.39
C GLU A 50 3.91 14.61 -7.49
N GLY A 51 2.94 14.19 -8.31
CA GLY A 51 2.52 12.79 -8.47
C GLY A 51 2.08 12.11 -7.18
N GLY A 52 1.80 12.88 -6.13
CA GLY A 52 1.41 12.38 -4.82
C GLY A 52 0.15 11.54 -4.92
N LEU A 53 0.22 10.31 -4.41
CA LEU A 53 -0.92 9.40 -4.37
C LEU A 53 -0.99 8.70 -3.01
N LEU A 54 -2.21 8.62 -2.49
CA LEU A 54 -2.56 7.87 -1.29
C LEU A 54 -3.75 6.98 -1.62
N HIS A 55 -3.67 5.69 -1.28
CA HIS A 55 -4.74 4.73 -1.55
C HIS A 55 -4.92 3.76 -0.38
N SER A 56 -6.15 3.56 0.09
CA SER A 56 -6.47 2.52 1.06
C SER A 56 -6.42 1.15 0.39
N THR A 57 -5.68 0.20 0.97
CA THR A 57 -5.39 -1.09 0.32
C THR A 57 -5.97 -2.27 1.08
N SER A 58 -5.89 -2.27 2.40
CA SER A 58 -6.33 -3.40 3.21
C SER A 58 -6.65 -2.97 4.64
N TRP A 59 -7.26 -3.87 5.39
CA TRP A 59 -7.43 -3.70 6.83
C TRP A 59 -7.30 -5.05 7.54
N ARG A 60 -6.94 -5.01 8.83
CA ARG A 60 -6.88 -6.20 9.68
C ARG A 60 -7.21 -5.84 11.13
N VAL A 61 -7.54 -6.85 11.93
CA VAL A 61 -7.54 -6.71 13.39
C VAL A 61 -6.20 -7.21 13.92
N ALA A 62 -5.49 -6.38 14.67
CA ALA A 62 -4.25 -6.74 15.35
C ALA A 62 -4.29 -6.21 16.78
N GLU A 63 -4.00 -7.07 17.76
CA GLU A 63 -3.95 -6.70 19.18
C GLU A 63 -5.23 -5.97 19.67
N GLY A 64 -6.40 -6.37 19.16
CA GLY A 64 -7.69 -5.76 19.52
C GLY A 64 -7.97 -4.39 18.87
N THR A 65 -7.11 -3.94 17.95
CA THR A 65 -7.28 -2.70 17.18
C THR A 65 -7.53 -2.99 15.71
N VAL A 66 -8.26 -2.09 15.04
CA VAL A 66 -8.41 -2.12 13.58
C VAL A 66 -7.23 -1.37 12.97
N VAL A 67 -6.41 -2.06 12.18
CA VAL A 67 -5.34 -1.45 11.39
C VAL A 67 -5.85 -1.22 9.98
N LEU A 68 -5.86 0.04 9.54
CA LEU A 68 -6.17 0.46 8.18
C LEU A 68 -4.87 0.73 7.44
N THR A 69 -4.60 -0.02 6.36
CA THR A 69 -3.35 0.10 5.62
C THR A 69 -3.53 0.89 4.34
N TYR A 70 -2.69 1.91 4.17
CA TYR A 70 -2.62 2.76 2.99
C TYR A 70 -1.31 2.54 2.24
N ALA A 71 -1.34 2.61 0.92
CA ALA A 71 -0.17 2.79 0.08
C ALA A 71 0.00 4.28 -0.21
N ALA A 72 1.23 4.78 -0.08
CA ALA A 72 1.57 6.17 -0.36
C ALA A 72 2.80 6.26 -1.28
N LEU A 73 2.79 7.21 -2.20
CA LEU A 73 3.94 7.54 -3.04
C LEU A 73 3.97 9.04 -3.40
N PRO A 74 5.15 9.63 -3.63
CA PRO A 74 6.47 9.03 -3.38
C PRO A 74 6.85 9.15 -1.88
N ASP A 75 7.74 8.28 -1.40
CA ASP A 75 8.43 8.50 -0.13
C ASP A 75 9.37 9.69 -0.25
N LEU A 76 9.04 10.77 0.46
CA LEU A 76 9.82 11.99 0.46
C LEU A 76 11.13 11.88 1.27
N ARG A 77 11.28 10.80 2.07
CA ARG A 77 12.46 10.55 2.91
C ARG A 77 12.79 9.05 2.93
N PRO A 78 13.27 8.47 1.82
CA PRO A 78 13.58 7.05 1.71
C PRO A 78 14.82 6.70 2.55
N ARG A 79 14.58 6.39 3.82
CA ARG A 79 15.57 5.89 4.79
C ARG A 79 15.01 4.64 5.45
N ASP A 80 15.88 3.71 5.80
CA ASP A 80 15.50 2.45 6.44
C ASP A 80 14.46 1.67 5.62
N THR A 81 14.53 1.80 4.30
CA THR A 81 13.64 1.12 3.37
C THR A 81 14.13 -0.28 3.08
N ARG A 82 13.21 -1.17 2.70
CA ARG A 82 13.49 -2.53 2.24
C ARG A 82 12.89 -2.77 0.85
N PRO A 83 13.50 -3.63 0.02
CA PRO A 83 12.99 -3.91 -1.30
C PRO A 83 11.62 -4.60 -1.22
N VAL A 84 10.68 -4.19 -2.07
CA VAL A 84 9.38 -4.85 -2.19
C VAL A 84 9.59 -6.25 -2.75
N GLN A 85 9.20 -7.27 -2.00
CA GLN A 85 9.20 -8.66 -2.45
C GLN A 85 7.97 -8.90 -3.32
N LEU A 86 8.05 -8.67 -4.64
CA LEU A 86 6.86 -8.65 -5.52
C LEU A 86 6.10 -9.99 -5.56
N ASP A 87 6.78 -11.11 -5.32
CA ASP A 87 6.19 -12.44 -5.26
C ASP A 87 5.58 -12.77 -3.88
N ALA A 88 5.75 -11.89 -2.89
CA ALA A 88 5.14 -12.09 -1.58
C ALA A 88 3.61 -12.03 -1.68
N ALA A 89 2.99 -13.05 -1.10
CA ALA A 89 1.55 -13.20 -1.02
C ALA A 89 1.19 -13.83 0.33
N SER A 90 0.09 -13.36 0.90
CA SER A 90 -0.49 -13.94 2.10
C SER A 90 -1.97 -14.17 1.82
N THR A 91 -2.43 -15.40 2.02
CA THR A 91 -3.78 -15.85 1.70
C THR A 91 -4.42 -16.50 2.92
N GLY A 92 -5.75 -16.35 3.03
CA GLY A 92 -6.52 -17.10 4.01
C GLY A 92 -6.51 -18.60 3.70
N ALA A 93 -6.62 -19.42 4.75
CA ALA A 93 -6.59 -20.88 4.62
C ALA A 93 -7.87 -21.46 3.97
N HIS A 94 -8.96 -20.69 3.96
CA HIS A 94 -10.27 -21.14 3.49
C HIS A 94 -11.11 -19.95 3.02
N PRO A 95 -12.05 -20.11 2.06
CA PRO A 95 -12.92 -19.02 1.60
C PRO A 95 -13.75 -18.35 2.71
N LEU A 96 -14.02 -19.06 3.81
CA LEU A 96 -14.72 -18.55 4.99
C LEU A 96 -13.78 -18.09 6.12
N THR A 97 -12.46 -18.18 5.90
CA THR A 97 -11.43 -17.63 6.79
C THR A 97 -10.42 -16.84 5.94
N PRO A 98 -10.85 -15.71 5.35
CA PRO A 98 -10.08 -14.99 4.34
C PRO A 98 -8.83 -14.32 4.92
N SER A 99 -8.81 -14.08 6.22
CA SER A 99 -7.66 -13.49 6.91
C SER A 99 -6.55 -14.54 7.08
N PRO A 100 -5.31 -14.23 6.67
CA PRO A 100 -4.18 -15.09 6.98
C PRO A 100 -3.89 -15.09 8.49
N LEU A 101 -3.27 -16.17 8.98
CA LEU A 101 -2.90 -16.31 10.39
C LEU A 101 -1.91 -15.22 10.85
N SER A 102 -1.04 -14.78 9.94
CA SER A 102 -0.10 -13.70 10.15
C SER A 102 -0.04 -12.82 8.90
N VAL A 103 -0.05 -11.51 9.10
CA VAL A 103 0.10 -10.54 8.02
C VAL A 103 1.57 -10.16 7.92
N ASP A 104 2.23 -10.66 6.88
CA ASP A 104 3.57 -10.23 6.49
C ASP A 104 3.47 -8.91 5.73
N LEU A 105 4.22 -7.91 6.18
CA LEU A 105 4.30 -6.60 5.54
C LEU A 105 4.85 -6.69 4.11
N ASP A 106 5.69 -7.66 3.79
CA ASP A 106 6.18 -7.84 2.42
C ASP A 106 5.03 -8.22 1.48
N ALA A 107 4.13 -9.11 1.92
CA ALA A 107 2.93 -9.45 1.18
C ALA A 107 1.97 -8.26 1.04
N VAL A 108 1.86 -7.42 2.07
CA VAL A 108 1.04 -6.19 2.04
C VAL A 108 1.61 -5.18 1.06
N ALA A 109 2.93 -4.95 1.05
CA ALA A 109 3.58 -4.05 0.11
C ALA A 109 3.44 -4.53 -1.34
N ALA A 110 3.66 -5.83 -1.59
CA ALA A 110 3.46 -6.43 -2.91
C ALA A 110 2.00 -6.31 -3.40
N HIS A 111 1.04 -6.54 -2.49
CA HIS A 111 -0.37 -6.35 -2.76
C HIS A 111 -0.71 -4.89 -3.09
N ALA A 112 -0.19 -3.93 -2.31
CA ALA A 112 -0.33 -2.52 -2.57
C ALA A 112 0.19 -2.13 -3.97
N CYS A 113 1.38 -2.61 -4.36
CA CYS A 113 1.92 -2.34 -5.69
C CYS A 113 1.04 -2.91 -6.82
N ARG A 114 0.49 -4.13 -6.67
CA ARG A 114 -0.46 -4.71 -7.64
C ARG A 114 -1.75 -3.90 -7.75
N HIS A 115 -2.27 -3.42 -6.62
CA HIS A 115 -3.43 -2.52 -6.59
C HIS A 115 -3.16 -1.21 -7.33
N LEU A 116 -2.01 -0.60 -7.09
CA LEU A 116 -1.60 0.62 -7.79
C LEU A 116 -1.45 0.38 -9.30
N ALA A 117 -0.86 -0.76 -9.70
CA ALA A 117 -0.74 -1.14 -11.11
C ALA A 117 -2.11 -1.27 -11.78
N LEU A 118 -3.10 -1.87 -11.10
CA LEU A 118 -4.48 -1.93 -11.58
C LEU A 118 -5.09 -0.52 -11.73
N LEU A 119 -4.97 0.31 -10.69
CA LEU A 119 -5.52 1.66 -10.70
C LEU A 119 -4.90 2.57 -11.77
N ALA A 120 -3.61 2.42 -12.07
CA ALA A 120 -2.97 3.16 -13.15
C ALA A 120 -3.60 2.89 -14.53
N VAL A 121 -4.28 1.74 -14.70
CA VAL A 121 -4.99 1.37 -15.91
C VAL A 121 -6.49 1.72 -15.82
N THR A 122 -7.10 1.58 -14.65
CA THR A 122 -8.56 1.68 -14.49
C THR A 122 -9.06 3.04 -14.00
N ASP A 123 -8.19 3.88 -13.43
CA ASP A 123 -8.54 5.20 -12.86
C ASP A 123 -7.72 6.31 -13.54
N GLY A 124 -8.41 7.19 -14.27
CA GLY A 124 -7.78 8.31 -14.99
C GLY A 124 -7.05 9.31 -14.09
N THR A 125 -7.48 9.46 -12.83
CA THR A 125 -6.83 10.34 -11.84
C THR A 125 -5.49 9.73 -11.41
N VAL A 126 -5.49 8.43 -11.11
CA VAL A 126 -4.27 7.70 -10.77
C VAL A 126 -3.31 7.65 -11.96
N ALA A 127 -3.82 7.39 -13.16
CA ALA A 127 -3.03 7.42 -14.39
C ALA A 127 -2.37 8.79 -14.63
N ALA A 128 -3.06 9.89 -14.31
CA ALA A 128 -2.51 11.24 -14.41
C ALA A 128 -1.40 11.50 -13.38
N ALA A 129 -1.59 11.07 -12.13
CA ALA A 129 -0.54 11.13 -11.10
C ALA A 129 0.67 10.27 -11.48
N ALA A 130 0.43 9.08 -12.05
CA ALA A 130 1.49 8.16 -12.47
C ALA A 130 2.44 8.75 -13.50
N ARG A 131 1.92 9.52 -14.45
CA ARG A 131 2.72 10.22 -15.47
C ARG A 131 3.69 11.25 -14.89
N GLN A 132 3.45 11.75 -13.68
CA GLN A 132 4.33 12.73 -13.03
C GLN A 132 5.54 12.07 -12.34
N LEU A 133 5.49 10.76 -12.06
CA LEU A 133 6.56 10.02 -11.39
C LEU A 133 7.01 8.79 -12.20
N PRO A 134 7.45 8.95 -13.46
CA PRO A 134 7.66 7.83 -14.38
C PRO A 134 8.63 6.77 -13.86
N ARG A 135 9.70 7.17 -13.14
CA ARG A 135 10.68 6.22 -12.58
C ARG A 135 10.06 5.30 -11.54
N LEU A 136 9.21 5.84 -10.66
CA LEU A 136 8.54 5.06 -9.62
C LEU A 136 7.45 4.16 -10.23
N TRP A 137 6.74 4.66 -11.25
CA TRP A 137 5.66 3.91 -11.89
C TRP A 137 6.11 2.89 -12.93
N GLU A 138 7.32 3.00 -13.48
CA GLU A 138 7.86 2.01 -14.41
C GLU A 138 7.91 0.59 -13.81
N PRO A 139 8.51 0.34 -12.62
CA PRO A 139 8.47 -0.99 -12.01
C PRO A 139 7.07 -1.41 -11.55
N ILE A 140 6.21 -0.46 -11.12
CA ILE A 140 4.81 -0.77 -10.76
C ILE A 140 4.03 -1.25 -11.99
N GLY A 141 4.19 -0.60 -13.14
CA GLY A 141 3.50 -0.94 -14.38
C GLY A 141 3.92 -2.28 -14.99
N LYS A 142 5.06 -2.85 -14.57
CA LYS A 142 5.49 -4.21 -14.97
C LYS A 142 4.76 -5.31 -14.21
N LEU A 143 4.08 -4.97 -13.12
CA LEU A 143 3.28 -5.93 -12.35
C LEU A 143 2.01 -6.27 -13.11
N SER A 144 1.66 -7.56 -13.13
CA SER A 144 0.36 -7.99 -13.66
C SER A 144 -0.77 -7.32 -12.87
N PRO A 145 -1.62 -6.49 -13.51
CA PRO A 145 -2.82 -5.98 -12.87
C PRO A 145 -3.71 -7.16 -12.50
N GLY A 146 -4.17 -7.22 -11.26
CA GLY A 146 -5.03 -8.31 -10.82
C GLY A 146 -5.75 -8.00 -9.53
N PRO A 147 -6.96 -8.53 -9.32
CA PRO A 147 -7.63 -8.46 -8.03
C PRO A 147 -6.79 -9.14 -6.94
N ALA A 148 -7.03 -8.79 -5.68
CA ALA A 148 -6.35 -9.39 -4.54
C ALA A 148 -6.31 -10.93 -4.64
N GLY A 149 -5.11 -11.52 -4.63
CA GLY A 149 -4.91 -12.98 -4.72
C GLY A 149 -4.77 -13.53 -6.14
N ALA A 150 -4.93 -12.72 -7.18
CA ALA A 150 -4.56 -13.12 -8.54
C ALA A 150 -3.03 -13.14 -8.65
N LEU A 151 -2.43 -14.31 -8.55
CA LEU A 151 -1.04 -14.52 -8.97
C LEU A 151 -1.03 -14.68 -10.49
N GLY A 152 -0.10 -14.01 -11.16
CA GLY A 152 0.14 -14.24 -12.59
C GLY A 152 0.41 -15.72 -12.82
N ALA A 153 -0.19 -16.30 -13.85
CA ALA A 153 0.13 -17.67 -14.23
C ALA A 153 1.64 -17.76 -14.47
N VAL A 154 2.35 -18.55 -13.65
CA VAL A 154 3.71 -18.97 -13.98
C VAL A 154 3.57 -19.80 -15.25
N GLY A 155 4.24 -19.37 -16.32
CA GLY A 155 4.17 -20.02 -17.62
C GLY A 155 4.35 -21.53 -17.50
N ALA A 156 3.39 -22.27 -18.05
CA ALA A 156 3.50 -23.70 -18.30
C ALA A 156 4.44 -23.96 -19.48
#